data_AF-A0A0N5BKX0-F1
#
_entry.id   AF-A0A0N5BKX0-F1
#
_cell.length_a   1.000
_cell.length_b   1.000
_cell.length_c   1.000
_cell.angle_alpha   90.00
_cell.angle_beta   90.00
_cell.angle_gamma   90.00
#
_symmetry.space_group_name_H-M   'P 1'
#
loop_
_entity.id
_entity.type
_entity.pdbx_description
1 polymer ?
#
loop_
_entity_poly.entity_id
_entity_poly.type
_entity_poly.pdbx_seq_one_letter_code
_entity_poly.pdbx_strand_id
1 'polypeptide(L)'
;MGCINIFLKLSIALCFYIFLNTHVNSSKNSSYTFNVSYCIQNDTKDKKSPKINELNIKTGLEMISNRLCIKFLKQPCYEEKKNCTIKCTKTCPKKCKVSSICEKQKKCKKSKNCKKQCTKKKICKKQRKCKKPIKKCTTSCSEISLPLNITPPFIRFLYDKKNETSDYYFNASATLCKEKVYDMKINDECNKKPGCVTKKVMMYLGLIPTVRRRDRNYHIFVLNDDIDPKYRMEYSILGNVSLADIDYDFSSIAHFPDTYRALKNKRTYFRKQLNDSQVKVTGQEIGPAFTDLKWLYFAHCKNKFYSSVKCFNDAYPKSDGSNECECPTGYTGKTCEDLEFKNSSCSKRINITESRIKKQLNFSEIANCTVELIAPKEKQIRISVLETNCTSKNPCFEHDCLQIKYFRDMATTGLCLCGQIKSTSLYTHGNKGLIQYTGKQKGHYAYLEYYAYP
;
A
#
# COMPACT_ATOMS: atom_id res chain seq x y z
N MET A 1 -47.80 -30.31 34.92
CA MET A 1 -46.84 -30.72 33.85
C MET A 1 -46.95 -29.92 32.53
N GLY A 2 -47.63 -28.75 32.48
CA GLY A 2 -47.83 -28.00 31.22
C GLY A 2 -46.84 -26.88 30.88
N CYS A 3 -46.24 -26.21 31.89
CA CYS A 3 -45.39 -25.04 31.64
C CYS A 3 -43.99 -25.36 31.10
N ILE A 4 -43.40 -26.50 31.48
CA ILE A 4 -42.05 -26.90 31.03
C ILE A 4 -42.01 -27.13 29.51
N ASN A 5 -43.12 -27.59 28.93
CA ASN A 5 -43.24 -27.86 27.49
C ASN A 5 -43.31 -26.57 26.66
N ILE A 6 -43.86 -25.48 27.22
CA ILE A 6 -43.95 -24.18 26.55
C ILE A 6 -42.59 -23.48 26.53
N PHE A 7 -41.84 -23.48 27.63
CA PHE A 7 -40.50 -22.90 27.68
C PHE A 7 -39.51 -23.64 26.77
N LEU A 8 -39.59 -24.96 26.69
CA LEU A 8 -38.74 -25.74 25.79
C LEU A 8 -39.04 -25.43 24.31
N LYS A 9 -40.32 -25.33 23.94
CA LYS A 9 -40.73 -24.94 22.58
C LYS A 9 -40.32 -23.51 22.23
N LEU A 10 -40.44 -22.56 23.16
CA LEU A 10 -39.97 -21.19 22.98
C LEU A 10 -38.44 -21.13 22.85
N SER A 11 -37.69 -21.91 23.64
CA SER A 11 -36.24 -21.98 23.54
C SER A 11 -35.79 -22.58 22.20
N ILE A 12 -36.44 -23.65 21.73
CA ILE A 12 -36.13 -24.25 20.42
C ILE A 12 -36.48 -23.27 19.30
N ALA A 13 -37.64 -22.60 19.35
CA ALA A 13 -38.03 -21.61 18.37
C ALA A 13 -37.09 -20.39 18.35
N LEU A 14 -36.61 -19.94 19.52
CA LEU A 14 -35.62 -18.86 19.62
C LEU A 14 -34.27 -19.31 19.06
N CYS A 15 -33.82 -20.53 19.35
CA CYS A 15 -32.61 -21.11 18.76
C CYS A 15 -32.72 -21.24 17.24
N PHE A 16 -33.87 -21.69 16.71
CA PHE A 16 -34.12 -21.76 15.27
C PHE A 16 -34.22 -20.37 14.65
N TYR A 17 -34.83 -19.39 15.32
CA TYR A 17 -34.90 -18.01 14.85
C TYR A 17 -33.53 -17.33 14.83
N ILE A 18 -32.71 -17.56 15.85
CA ILE A 18 -31.31 -17.11 15.90
C ILE A 18 -30.52 -17.80 14.79
N PHE A 19 -30.65 -19.12 14.63
CA PHE A 19 -29.99 -19.88 13.57
C PHE A 19 -30.39 -19.41 12.16
N LEU A 20 -31.69 -19.23 11.91
CA LEU A 20 -32.22 -18.69 10.66
C LEU A 20 -31.74 -17.26 10.44
N ASN A 21 -31.77 -16.37 11.43
CA ASN A 21 -31.28 -15.01 11.27
C ASN A 21 -29.76 -14.96 11.06
N THR A 22 -28.99 -15.85 11.68
CA THR A 22 -27.56 -15.95 11.42
C THR A 22 -27.28 -16.45 10.01
N HIS A 23 -28.03 -17.42 9.49
CA HIS A 23 -27.83 -17.95 8.14
C HIS A 23 -28.44 -17.09 7.02
N VAL A 24 -29.61 -16.50 7.25
CA VAL A 24 -30.32 -15.66 6.28
C VAL A 24 -29.68 -14.26 6.21
N ASN A 25 -29.15 -13.72 7.32
CA ASN A 25 -28.35 -12.49 7.25
C ASN A 25 -26.87 -12.73 6.90
N SER A 26 -26.31 -13.94 7.08
CA SER A 26 -24.98 -14.27 6.51
C SER A 26 -25.02 -14.56 5.02
N SER A 27 -26.19 -14.59 4.39
CA SER A 27 -26.35 -14.83 2.95
C SER A 27 -26.07 -13.60 2.08
N LYS A 28 -25.70 -12.45 2.67
CA LYS A 28 -25.13 -11.36 1.89
C LYS A 28 -23.63 -11.56 1.77
N ASN A 29 -23.22 -12.12 0.62
CA ASN A 29 -21.88 -12.02 0.04
C ASN A 29 -21.50 -10.54 -0.19
N SER A 30 -21.38 -9.74 0.87
CA SER A 30 -20.89 -8.37 0.76
C SER A 30 -19.37 -8.41 0.81
N SER A 31 -18.73 -8.02 -0.28
CA SER A 31 -17.28 -7.82 -0.31
C SER A 31 -16.88 -6.74 0.70
N TYR A 32 -16.00 -7.09 1.64
CA TYR A 32 -15.46 -6.13 2.58
C TYR A 32 -14.30 -5.36 1.95
N THR A 33 -14.28 -4.05 2.14
CA THR A 33 -13.17 -3.21 1.72
C THR A 33 -12.64 -2.37 2.88
N PHE A 34 -11.32 -2.40 3.08
CA PHE A 34 -10.59 -1.52 3.98
C PHE A 34 -10.00 -0.35 3.18
N ASN A 35 -10.65 0.81 3.26
CA ASN A 35 -10.23 1.99 2.52
C ASN A 35 -9.10 2.73 3.22
N VAL A 36 -8.06 3.06 2.47
CA VAL A 36 -6.94 3.90 2.90
C VAL A 36 -6.86 5.09 1.96
N SER A 37 -7.18 6.28 2.47
CA SER A 37 -7.06 7.49 1.65
C SER A 37 -5.60 7.88 1.50
N TYR A 38 -5.25 8.49 0.38
CA TYR A 38 -3.91 9.04 0.19
C TYR A 38 -3.88 10.26 -0.69
N CYS A 39 -2.83 11.07 -0.55
CA CYS A 39 -2.54 12.17 -1.44
C CYS A 39 -1.04 12.29 -1.69
N ILE A 40 -0.66 12.96 -2.78
CA ILE A 40 0.74 13.23 -3.14
C ILE A 40 0.95 14.73 -3.04
N GLN A 41 1.75 15.17 -2.07
CA GLN A 41 2.06 16.57 -1.89
C GLN A 41 3.37 16.89 -2.59
N ASN A 42 3.26 17.69 -3.65
CA ASN A 42 4.40 18.28 -4.33
C ASN A 42 4.79 19.60 -3.66
N ASP A 43 6.09 19.90 -3.60
CA ASP A 43 6.58 21.19 -3.12
C ASP A 43 6.20 22.27 -4.15
N THR A 44 5.21 23.09 -3.81
CA THR A 44 4.65 24.11 -4.72
C THR A 44 5.55 25.32 -4.88
N LYS A 45 6.59 25.48 -4.05
CA LYS A 45 7.46 26.66 -4.04
C LYS A 45 8.62 26.59 -5.03
N ASP A 46 8.92 25.42 -5.59
CA ASP A 46 10.05 25.24 -6.50
C ASP A 46 9.69 24.31 -7.66
N LYS A 47 9.43 24.90 -8.85
CA LYS A 47 9.10 24.12 -10.06
C LYS A 47 10.22 23.16 -10.51
N LYS A 48 11.46 23.37 -10.05
CA LYS A 48 12.63 22.51 -10.34
C LYS A 48 12.83 21.40 -9.30
N SER A 49 12.03 21.37 -8.23
CA SER A 49 12.14 20.32 -7.23
C SER A 49 11.84 18.94 -7.82
N PRO A 50 12.64 17.91 -7.52
CA PRO A 50 12.29 16.55 -7.88
C PRO A 50 10.92 16.18 -7.28
N LYS A 51 10.10 15.52 -8.09
CA LYS A 51 8.71 15.19 -7.79
C LYS A 51 8.56 13.71 -7.50
N ILE A 52 7.56 13.37 -6.70
CA ILE A 52 7.15 11.99 -6.55
C ILE A 52 6.67 11.46 -7.91
N ASN A 53 7.15 10.28 -8.28
CA ASN A 53 6.67 9.55 -9.44
C ASN A 53 5.33 8.90 -9.10
N GLU A 54 4.23 9.54 -9.52
CA GLU A 54 2.88 9.06 -9.22
C GLU A 54 2.59 7.66 -9.78
N LEU A 55 3.21 7.27 -10.91
CA LEU A 55 3.05 5.93 -11.47
C LEU A 55 3.65 4.89 -10.52
N ASN A 56 4.86 5.13 -9.99
CA ASN A 56 5.47 4.22 -9.03
C ASN A 56 4.70 4.13 -7.72
N ILE A 57 4.09 5.23 -7.26
CA ILE A 57 3.15 5.18 -6.13
C ILE A 57 1.97 4.27 -6.47
N LYS A 58 1.30 4.51 -7.60
CA LYS A 58 0.14 3.73 -8.03
C LYS A 58 0.47 2.25 -8.15
N THR A 59 1.54 1.90 -8.85
CA THR A 59 2.00 0.51 -9.02
C THR A 59 2.33 -0.14 -7.68
N GLY A 60 2.99 0.58 -6.76
CA GLY A 60 3.27 0.03 -5.42
C GLY A 60 2.00 -0.24 -4.60
N LEU A 61 1.02 0.66 -4.66
CA LEU A 61 -0.29 0.47 -4.00
C LEU A 61 -1.07 -0.71 -4.62
N GLU A 62 -1.00 -0.89 -5.93
CA GLU A 62 -1.66 -1.99 -6.66
C GLU A 62 -1.11 -3.37 -6.27
N MET A 63 0.20 -3.48 -5.97
CA MET A 63 0.79 -4.72 -5.46
C MET A 63 0.12 -5.23 -4.17
N ILE A 64 -0.48 -4.33 -3.38
CA ILE A 64 -1.22 -4.66 -2.16
C ILE A 64 -2.70 -4.88 -2.50
N SER A 65 -3.32 -3.92 -3.20
CA SER A 65 -4.79 -3.88 -3.37
C SER A 65 -5.35 -4.93 -4.32
N ASN A 66 -4.49 -5.58 -5.12
CA ASN A 66 -4.90 -6.63 -6.06
C ASN A 66 -5.11 -7.98 -5.36
N ARG A 67 -4.55 -8.19 -4.16
CA ARG A 67 -4.54 -9.49 -3.48
C ARG A 67 -5.13 -9.44 -2.06
N LEU A 68 -5.70 -8.30 -1.68
CA LEU A 68 -6.24 -8.03 -0.34
C LEU A 68 -7.52 -7.19 -0.40
N CYS A 69 -8.25 -7.15 0.73
CA CYS A 69 -9.41 -6.29 0.93
C CYS A 69 -9.08 -4.78 0.99
N ILE A 70 -7.80 -4.40 0.86
CA ILE A 70 -7.34 -3.02 1.05
C ILE A 70 -7.46 -2.24 -0.26
N LYS A 71 -8.10 -1.08 -0.24
CA LYS A 71 -8.22 -0.18 -1.41
C LYS A 71 -7.68 1.20 -1.08
N PHE A 72 -6.90 1.74 -2.00
CA PHE A 72 -6.30 3.07 -1.84
C PHE A 72 -7.08 4.12 -2.62
N LEU A 73 -7.56 5.14 -1.93
CA LEU A 73 -8.40 6.19 -2.51
C LEU A 73 -7.60 7.49 -2.62
N LYS A 74 -7.27 7.91 -3.85
CA LYS A 74 -6.56 9.19 -4.06
C LYS A 74 -7.50 10.35 -3.75
N GLN A 75 -7.05 11.28 -2.93
CA GLN A 75 -7.75 12.50 -2.55
C GLN A 75 -6.81 13.71 -2.66
N PRO A 76 -7.34 14.95 -2.75
CA PRO A 76 -6.53 16.16 -2.59
C PRO A 76 -5.83 16.18 -1.22
N CYS A 77 -4.66 16.81 -1.11
CA CYS A 77 -4.00 16.99 0.19
C CYS A 77 -4.61 18.12 1.04
N TYR A 78 -5.31 19.06 0.39
CA TYR A 78 -5.92 20.23 1.02
C TYR A 78 -7.29 20.51 0.37
N GLU A 79 -8.21 21.09 1.14
CA GLU A 79 -9.47 21.63 0.63
C GLU A 79 -9.23 23.07 0.13
N GLU A 80 -9.54 23.35 -1.13
CA GLU A 80 -9.53 24.72 -1.66
C GLU A 80 -10.89 25.38 -1.39
N LYS A 81 -10.92 26.37 -0.48
CA LYS A 81 -12.10 27.22 -0.28
C LYS A 81 -11.88 28.61 -0.85
N LYS A 82 -12.83 29.07 -1.65
CA LYS A 82 -12.83 30.42 -2.21
C LYS A 82 -13.53 31.36 -1.24
N ASN A 83 -12.77 32.17 -0.51
CA ASN A 83 -13.32 33.20 0.36
C ASN A 83 -13.44 34.52 -0.41
N CYS A 84 -14.67 34.92 -0.71
CA CYS A 84 -14.97 36.14 -1.46
C CYS A 84 -15.51 37.24 -0.54
N THR A 85 -14.84 38.39 -0.51
CA THR A 85 -15.31 39.60 0.16
C THR A 85 -15.83 40.61 -0.85
N ILE A 86 -17.00 41.17 -0.58
CA ILE A 86 -17.62 42.20 -1.42
C ILE A 86 -17.36 43.55 -0.76
N LYS A 87 -16.58 44.42 -1.40
CA LYS A 87 -16.40 45.81 -0.99
C LYS A 87 -17.23 46.72 -1.86
N CYS A 88 -18.18 47.43 -1.25
CA CYS A 88 -19.02 48.40 -1.95
C CYS A 88 -18.63 49.83 -1.56
N THR A 89 -18.22 50.63 -2.55
CA THR A 89 -18.00 52.07 -2.36
C THR A 89 -19.15 52.87 -3.00
N LYS A 90 -19.70 53.82 -2.25
CA LYS A 90 -20.64 54.82 -2.77
C LYS A 90 -19.83 56.00 -3.28
N THR A 91 -19.81 56.23 -4.60
CA THR A 91 -19.21 57.43 -5.17
C THR A 91 -20.29 58.46 -5.44
N CYS A 92 -20.21 59.61 -4.75
CA CYS A 92 -21.06 60.76 -5.05
C CYS A 92 -20.51 61.50 -6.28
N PRO A 93 -21.33 61.74 -7.32
CA PRO A 93 -20.86 62.43 -8.52
C PRO A 93 -20.50 63.90 -8.21
N LYS A 94 -19.24 64.29 -8.45
CA LYS A 94 -18.69 65.62 -8.13
C LYS A 94 -19.29 66.81 -8.90
N LYS A 95 -20.14 66.58 -9.92
CA LYS A 95 -20.71 67.65 -10.74
C LYS A 95 -22.22 67.74 -10.60
N CYS A 96 -22.68 68.69 -9.78
CA CYS A 96 -24.04 69.20 -9.85
C CYS A 96 -24.08 70.30 -10.91
N LYS A 97 -24.93 70.17 -11.93
CA LYS A 97 -25.11 71.24 -12.91
C LYS A 97 -26.02 72.30 -12.30
N VAL A 98 -25.57 73.56 -12.32
CA VAL A 98 -26.38 74.71 -11.97
C VAL A 98 -27.04 75.19 -13.26
N SER A 99 -28.37 75.10 -13.33
CA SER A 99 -29.13 75.72 -14.41
C SER A 99 -29.87 76.94 -13.88
N SER A 100 -29.82 78.04 -14.62
CA SER A 100 -30.60 79.25 -14.34
C SER A 100 -31.93 79.17 -15.07
N ILE A 101 -33.02 79.16 -14.31
CA ILE A 101 -34.37 79.33 -14.88
C ILE A 101 -34.72 80.81 -14.73
N CYS A 102 -35.05 81.45 -15.85
CA CYS A 102 -35.31 82.89 -15.92
C CYS A 102 -36.75 83.15 -16.32
N GLU A 103 -37.49 83.85 -15.47
CA GLU A 103 -38.84 84.33 -15.80
C GLU A 103 -38.82 85.85 -16.00
N LYS A 104 -39.64 86.32 -16.95
CA LYS A 104 -39.79 87.74 -17.26
C LYS A 104 -40.93 88.30 -16.39
N GLN A 105 -40.61 89.17 -15.43
CA GLN A 105 -41.63 89.88 -14.65
C GLN A 105 -41.72 91.35 -15.11
N LYS A 106 -42.96 91.85 -15.20
CA LYS A 106 -43.28 93.23 -15.61
C LYS A 106 -43.43 94.06 -14.34
N LYS A 107 -42.51 95.00 -14.08
CA LYS A 107 -42.61 95.97 -12.97
C LYS A 107 -42.98 97.34 -13.55
N CYS A 108 -44.08 97.92 -13.07
CA CYS A 108 -44.55 99.24 -13.47
C CYS A 108 -44.45 100.17 -12.26
N LYS A 109 -43.84 101.35 -12.42
CA LYS A 109 -43.86 102.44 -11.43
C LYS A 109 -44.73 103.58 -11.97
N LYS A 110 -45.49 104.25 -11.10
CA LYS A 110 -46.27 105.45 -11.47
C LYS A 110 -45.34 106.68 -11.45
N SER A 111 -45.34 107.48 -12.51
CA SER A 111 -44.73 108.82 -12.54
C SER A 111 -45.78 109.90 -12.32
N LYS A 112 -45.36 111.12 -11.92
CA LYS A 112 -46.21 112.25 -11.51
C LYS A 112 -47.14 112.83 -12.62
N ASN A 113 -47.08 112.32 -13.86
CA ASN A 113 -47.96 112.74 -14.97
C ASN A 113 -48.91 111.64 -15.47
N CYS A 114 -49.31 110.69 -14.61
CA CYS A 114 -50.35 109.69 -14.90
C CYS A 114 -50.20 108.89 -16.23
N LYS A 115 -48.97 108.63 -16.72
CA LYS A 115 -48.68 107.58 -17.71
C LYS A 115 -47.91 106.42 -17.06
N LYS A 116 -48.43 105.19 -17.14
CA LYS A 116 -47.76 103.96 -16.65
C LYS A 116 -46.65 103.55 -17.63
N GLN A 117 -45.39 103.71 -17.24
CA GLN A 117 -44.25 103.15 -17.98
C GLN A 117 -43.84 101.82 -17.33
N CYS A 118 -43.88 100.73 -18.11
CA CYS A 118 -43.56 99.39 -17.65
C CYS A 118 -42.31 98.88 -18.38
N THR A 119 -41.25 98.53 -17.64
CA THR A 119 -40.05 97.90 -18.21
C THR A 119 -40.02 96.42 -17.86
N LYS A 120 -39.67 95.57 -18.84
CA LYS A 120 -39.51 94.11 -18.63
C LYS A 120 -38.12 93.85 -18.05
N LYS A 121 -38.02 93.36 -16.82
CA LYS A 121 -36.74 92.97 -16.20
C LYS A 121 -36.69 91.44 -16.08
N LYS A 122 -35.64 90.81 -16.60
CA LYS A 122 -35.42 89.35 -16.55
C LYS A 122 -34.79 89.02 -15.19
N ILE A 123 -35.46 88.19 -14.39
CA ILE A 123 -34.92 87.74 -13.08
C ILE A 123 -34.65 86.24 -13.19
N CYS A 124 -33.40 85.85 -12.95
CA CYS A 124 -32.96 84.46 -13.03
C CYS A 124 -32.65 83.93 -11.63
N LYS A 125 -33.25 82.80 -11.24
CA LYS A 125 -32.89 82.08 -10.01
C LYS A 125 -32.07 80.83 -10.38
N LYS A 126 -30.97 80.59 -9.65
CA LYS A 126 -30.10 79.42 -9.84
C LYS A 126 -30.65 78.23 -9.04
N GLN A 127 -30.91 77.10 -9.69
CA GLN A 127 -31.21 75.83 -9.02
C GLN A 127 -30.10 74.80 -9.28
N ARG A 128 -29.80 73.98 -8.28
CA ARG A 128 -28.70 73.01 -8.28
C ARG A 128 -29.28 71.58 -8.26
N LYS A 129 -29.22 70.86 -9.37
CA LYS A 129 -29.65 69.44 -9.47
C LYS A 129 -28.43 68.52 -9.48
N CYS A 130 -28.37 67.57 -8.54
CA CYS A 130 -27.28 66.60 -8.40
C CYS A 130 -27.77 65.19 -8.77
N LYS A 131 -26.93 64.38 -9.45
CA LYS A 131 -27.24 62.98 -9.78
C LYS A 131 -27.18 62.10 -8.51
N LYS A 132 -28.06 61.09 -8.39
CA LYS A 132 -28.06 60.12 -7.27
C LYS A 132 -26.72 59.34 -7.22
N PRO A 133 -26.22 58.99 -6.02
CA PRO A 133 -24.95 58.28 -5.87
C PRO A 133 -24.98 56.88 -6.50
N ILE A 134 -23.89 56.49 -7.16
CA ILE A 134 -23.74 55.16 -7.78
C ILE A 134 -23.00 54.27 -6.78
N LYS A 135 -23.58 53.12 -6.42
CA LYS A 135 -22.95 52.10 -5.58
C LYS A 135 -22.16 51.16 -6.49
N LYS A 136 -20.83 51.22 -6.45
CA LYS A 136 -19.96 50.24 -7.14
C LYS A 136 -19.47 49.23 -6.12
N CYS A 137 -19.74 47.95 -6.37
CA CYS A 137 -19.25 46.85 -5.56
C CYS A 137 -18.21 46.06 -6.36
N THR A 138 -17.08 45.75 -5.74
CA THR A 138 -16.06 44.86 -6.27
C THR A 138 -15.97 43.63 -5.36
N THR A 139 -16.01 42.46 -5.97
CA THR A 139 -15.81 41.18 -5.28
C THR A 139 -14.34 40.79 -5.41
N SER A 140 -13.65 40.64 -4.28
CA SER A 140 -12.29 40.10 -4.22
C SER A 140 -12.36 38.71 -3.59
N CYS A 141 -11.90 37.70 -4.34
CA CYS A 141 -11.84 36.33 -3.86
C CYS A 141 -10.40 35.93 -3.60
N SER A 142 -10.15 35.30 -2.46
CA SER A 142 -8.88 34.66 -2.12
C SER A 142 -9.11 33.17 -1.95
N GLU A 143 -8.20 32.35 -2.48
CA GLU A 143 -8.19 30.90 -2.28
C GLU A 143 -7.49 30.61 -0.95
N ILE A 144 -8.16 29.88 -0.07
CA ILE A 144 -7.66 29.46 1.23
C ILE A 144 -7.56 27.93 1.20
N SER A 145 -6.37 27.39 1.43
CA SER A 145 -6.17 25.96 1.65
C SER A 145 -6.46 25.61 3.11
N LEU A 146 -7.46 24.75 3.33
CA LEU A 146 -7.81 24.25 4.66
C LEU A 146 -7.46 22.76 4.78
N PRO A 147 -7.13 22.28 5.99
CA PRO A 147 -6.96 20.84 6.22
C PRO A 147 -8.30 20.13 5.98
N LEU A 148 -8.30 19.09 5.15
CA LEU A 148 -9.49 18.27 4.88
C LEU A 148 -10.03 17.63 6.17
N ASN A 149 -11.33 17.37 6.19
CA ASN A 149 -11.90 16.45 7.17
C ASN A 149 -11.53 15.01 6.81
N ILE A 150 -10.34 14.59 7.24
CA ILE A 150 -9.71 13.33 6.86
C ILE A 150 -10.20 12.20 7.76
N THR A 151 -10.71 11.14 7.15
CA THR A 151 -10.99 9.87 7.82
C THR A 151 -9.74 9.00 7.79
N PRO A 152 -9.10 8.69 8.94
CA PRO A 152 -7.97 7.79 8.97
C PRO A 152 -8.39 6.34 8.64
N PRO A 153 -7.51 5.51 8.07
CA PRO A 153 -6.10 5.80 7.78
C PRO A 153 -5.91 6.68 6.54
N PHE A 154 -4.98 7.64 6.62
CA PHE A 154 -4.64 8.53 5.51
C PHE A 154 -3.13 8.67 5.34
N ILE A 155 -2.63 8.48 4.13
CA ILE A 155 -1.20 8.60 3.80
C ILE A 155 -0.95 9.86 2.96
N ARG A 156 -0.04 10.72 3.41
CA ARG A 156 0.45 11.84 2.62
C ARG A 156 1.87 11.55 2.16
N PHE A 157 2.04 11.32 0.85
CA PHE A 157 3.35 11.10 0.27
C PHE A 157 4.08 12.44 0.09
N LEU A 158 5.30 12.51 0.59
CA LEU A 158 6.17 13.69 0.55
C LEU A 158 7.53 13.32 -0.04
N TYR A 159 8.02 14.11 -0.99
CA TYR A 159 9.38 13.92 -1.49
C TYR A 159 10.41 14.36 -0.42
N ASP A 160 11.33 13.48 -0.07
CA ASP A 160 12.40 13.77 0.89
C ASP A 160 13.73 14.03 0.16
N LYS A 161 14.06 15.32 0.00
CA LYS A 161 15.32 15.76 -0.64
C LYS A 161 16.54 15.62 0.26
N LYS A 162 16.36 15.43 1.59
CA LYS A 162 17.45 15.58 2.58
C LYS A 162 18.07 14.25 3.00
N ASN A 163 17.39 13.13 2.79
CA ASN A 163 17.87 11.81 3.20
C ASN A 163 18.23 10.94 1.99
N GLU A 164 19.48 10.48 1.97
CA GLU A 164 19.97 9.52 0.97
C GLU A 164 19.46 8.11 1.24
N THR A 165 19.10 7.78 2.50
CA THR A 165 18.64 6.44 2.90
C THR A 165 17.18 6.42 3.32
N SER A 166 16.45 5.41 2.85
CA SER A 166 15.07 5.15 3.31
C SER A 166 15.02 4.72 4.78
N ASP A 167 14.17 5.41 5.55
CA ASP A 167 13.79 4.98 6.89
C ASP A 167 12.76 3.84 6.83
N TYR A 168 13.08 2.71 7.47
CA TYR A 168 12.23 1.52 7.60
C TYR A 168 11.94 1.17 9.07
N TYR A 169 12.19 2.10 9.99
CA TYR A 169 11.86 1.89 11.39
C TYR A 169 10.34 1.94 11.60
N PHE A 170 9.74 0.77 11.80
CA PHE A 170 8.30 0.67 12.07
C PHE A 170 8.01 -0.21 13.30
N ASN A 171 7.27 0.35 14.26
CA ASN A 171 6.75 -0.36 15.43
C ASN A 171 5.28 -0.70 15.16
N ALA A 172 4.99 -1.93 14.71
CA ALA A 172 3.68 -2.50 14.29
C ALA A 172 2.40 -1.96 14.94
N SER A 173 2.49 -1.44 16.17
CA SER A 173 1.37 -1.13 17.04
C SER A 173 1.26 0.35 17.43
N ALA A 174 2.07 1.27 16.89
CA ALA A 174 2.02 2.67 17.30
C ALA A 174 1.27 3.60 16.34
N THR A 175 1.20 3.30 15.05
CA THR A 175 1.00 4.35 14.03
C THR A 175 -0.38 4.34 13.35
N LEU A 176 -1.01 3.17 13.15
CA LEU A 176 -2.29 3.07 12.41
C LEU A 176 -3.46 3.82 13.05
N CYS A 177 -3.42 4.03 14.37
CA CYS A 177 -4.55 4.60 15.12
C CYS A 177 -4.23 5.92 15.83
N LYS A 178 -2.99 6.45 15.76
CA LYS A 178 -2.60 7.66 16.51
C LYS A 178 -2.63 8.94 15.70
N GLU A 179 -2.35 8.88 14.39
CA GLU A 179 -2.25 10.07 13.55
C GLU A 179 -3.42 10.15 12.57
N LYS A 180 -4.00 11.36 12.43
CA LYS A 180 -5.04 11.62 11.40
C LYS A 180 -4.47 11.50 9.98
N VAL A 181 -3.19 11.83 9.81
CA VAL A 181 -2.45 11.80 8.53
C VAL A 181 -1.05 11.29 8.81
N TYR A 182 -0.63 10.25 8.10
CA TYR A 182 0.72 9.72 8.16
C TYR A 182 1.58 10.27 7.01
N ASP A 183 2.65 10.98 7.36
CA ASP A 183 3.58 11.58 6.40
C ASP A 183 4.63 10.56 5.93
N MET A 184 4.40 10.01 4.74
CA MET A 184 5.31 9.06 4.14
C MET A 184 6.35 9.75 3.26
N LYS A 185 7.56 9.83 3.79
CA LYS A 185 8.73 10.37 3.09
C LYS A 185 9.28 9.38 2.07
N ILE A 186 9.39 9.83 0.82
CA ILE A 186 9.93 9.10 -0.32
C ILE A 186 11.16 9.84 -0.85
N ASN A 187 12.35 9.25 -0.69
CA ASN A 187 13.59 9.80 -1.23
C ASN A 187 13.76 9.41 -2.72
N ASP A 188 14.82 9.91 -3.36
CA ASP A 188 15.05 9.69 -4.79
C ASP A 188 15.17 8.21 -5.19
N GLU A 189 15.87 7.40 -4.38
CA GLU A 189 16.05 5.98 -4.66
C GLU A 189 14.73 5.22 -4.57
N CYS A 190 13.97 5.43 -3.50
CA CYS A 190 12.66 4.81 -3.29
C CYS A 190 11.66 5.25 -4.36
N ASN A 191 11.72 6.52 -4.79
CA ASN A 191 10.83 7.08 -5.80
C ASN A 191 10.94 6.38 -7.17
N LYS A 192 12.05 5.70 -7.45
CA LYS A 192 12.29 4.93 -8.68
C LYS A 192 11.77 3.50 -8.60
N LYS A 193 11.44 3.00 -7.41
CA LYS A 193 11.12 1.59 -7.15
C LYS A 193 9.71 1.45 -6.55
N PRO A 194 8.71 0.96 -7.30
CA PRO A 194 7.36 0.76 -6.75
C PRO A 194 7.36 -0.17 -5.54
N GLY A 195 8.20 -1.22 -5.50
CA GLY A 195 8.30 -2.10 -4.33
C GLY A 195 8.86 -1.42 -3.07
N CYS A 196 9.68 -0.37 -3.19
CA CYS A 196 10.08 0.43 -2.01
C CYS A 196 8.88 1.19 -1.42
N VAL A 197 8.02 1.74 -2.28
CA VAL A 197 6.75 2.37 -1.86
C VAL A 197 5.86 1.34 -1.18
N THR A 198 5.69 0.16 -1.81
CA THR A 198 4.94 -0.97 -1.25
C THR A 198 5.44 -1.34 0.14
N LYS A 199 6.76 -1.47 0.33
CA LYS A 199 7.39 -1.78 1.61
C LYS A 199 6.98 -0.79 2.70
N LYS A 200 7.11 0.52 2.42
CA LYS A 200 6.74 1.57 3.38
C LYS A 200 5.24 1.55 3.70
N VAL A 201 4.39 1.32 2.70
CA VAL A 201 2.93 1.25 2.88
C VAL A 201 2.52 0.02 3.66
N MET A 202 3.08 -1.15 3.38
CA MET A 202 2.80 -2.37 4.16
C MET A 202 3.28 -2.26 5.59
N MET A 203 4.43 -1.63 5.82
CA MET A 203 4.89 -1.30 7.16
C MET A 203 3.88 -0.40 7.86
N TYR A 204 3.46 0.70 7.24
CA TYR A 204 2.39 1.55 7.76
C TYR A 204 1.12 0.76 8.09
N LEU A 205 0.76 -0.25 7.28
CA LEU A 205 -0.38 -1.14 7.51
C LEU A 205 -0.15 -2.23 8.57
N GLY A 206 0.99 -2.25 9.26
CA GLY A 206 1.25 -3.11 10.41
C GLY A 206 2.20 -4.26 10.15
N LEU A 207 2.77 -4.38 8.95
CA LEU A 207 3.84 -5.34 8.68
C LEU A 207 5.13 -4.90 9.40
N ILE A 208 5.68 -5.75 10.27
CA ILE A 208 6.93 -5.43 10.96
C ILE A 208 8.15 -5.79 10.11
N PRO A 209 9.26 -5.06 10.27
CA PRO A 209 10.54 -5.54 9.75
C PRO A 209 10.82 -6.96 10.24
N THR A 210 11.09 -7.88 9.31
CA THR A 210 11.22 -9.32 9.61
C THR A 210 12.34 -9.58 10.63
N VAL A 211 13.41 -8.79 10.55
CA VAL A 211 14.53 -8.86 11.49
C VAL A 211 14.11 -8.49 12.93
N ARG A 212 12.96 -7.87 13.16
CA ARG A 212 12.47 -7.48 14.49
C ARG A 212 11.45 -8.44 15.08
N ARG A 213 11.10 -9.53 14.37
CA ARG A 213 10.17 -10.54 14.90
C ARG A 213 10.70 -11.15 16.21
N ARG A 214 9.78 -11.58 17.07
CA ARG A 214 10.11 -12.24 18.36
C ARG A 214 10.90 -13.55 18.22
N ASP A 215 10.76 -14.22 17.08
CA ASP A 215 11.44 -15.48 16.74
C ASP A 215 12.69 -15.30 15.89
N ARG A 216 13.07 -14.06 15.53
CA ARG A 216 14.16 -13.78 14.57
C ARG A 216 15.50 -14.43 14.94
N ASN A 217 15.77 -14.61 16.23
CA ASN A 217 17.01 -15.22 16.72
C ASN A 217 17.14 -16.73 16.37
N TYR A 218 16.07 -17.42 15.94
CA TYR A 218 16.17 -18.78 15.38
C TYR A 218 16.71 -18.78 13.94
N HIS A 219 16.54 -17.66 13.21
CA HIS A 219 16.81 -17.57 11.77
C HIS A 219 18.08 -16.76 11.47
N ILE A 220 18.32 -15.69 12.22
CA ILE A 220 19.47 -14.80 12.06
C ILE A 220 20.23 -14.58 13.36
N PHE A 221 21.50 -14.22 13.23
CA PHE A 221 22.34 -13.71 14.31
C PHE A 221 22.72 -12.26 14.00
N VAL A 222 22.23 -11.31 14.81
CA VAL A 222 22.45 -9.87 14.61
C VAL A 222 23.80 -9.45 15.21
N LEU A 223 24.60 -8.74 14.42
CA LEU A 223 25.93 -8.23 14.75
C LEU A 223 25.80 -6.78 15.22
N ASN A 224 25.43 -6.59 16.48
CA ASN A 224 25.10 -5.27 17.03
C ASN A 224 26.28 -4.26 16.97
N ASP A 225 27.51 -4.76 17.04
CA ASP A 225 28.73 -3.95 16.95
C ASP A 225 29.03 -3.47 15.52
N ASP A 226 28.43 -4.11 14.52
CA ASP A 226 28.57 -3.77 13.11
C ASP A 226 27.44 -2.87 12.60
N ILE A 227 26.46 -2.57 13.44
CA ILE A 227 25.37 -1.62 13.18
C ILE A 227 25.79 -0.24 13.70
N ASP A 228 25.58 0.81 12.90
CA ASP A 228 25.75 2.19 13.34
C ASP A 228 24.94 2.42 14.63
N PRO A 229 25.59 2.87 15.73
CA PRO A 229 24.96 3.03 17.04
C PRO A 229 23.62 3.77 17.02
N LYS A 230 23.45 4.75 16.12
CA LYS A 230 22.22 5.54 15.97
C LYS A 230 21.01 4.68 15.58
N TYR A 231 21.22 3.57 14.88
CA TYR A 231 20.16 2.76 14.28
C TYR A 231 19.99 1.37 14.92
N ARG A 232 20.71 1.06 16.00
CA ARG A 232 20.58 -0.23 16.70
C ARG A 232 19.16 -0.55 17.14
N MET A 233 18.37 0.47 17.49
CA MET A 233 16.96 0.30 17.85
C MET A 233 16.09 -0.22 16.70
N GLU A 234 16.50 -0.04 15.44
CA GLU A 234 15.82 -0.60 14.27
C GLU A 234 15.95 -2.14 14.20
N TYR A 235 16.82 -2.72 15.03
CA TYR A 235 16.99 -4.17 15.20
C TYR A 235 16.47 -4.66 16.56
N SER A 236 15.72 -3.85 17.31
CA SER A 236 15.13 -4.33 18.57
C SER A 236 13.98 -5.31 18.29
N ILE A 237 13.92 -6.41 19.04
CA ILE A 237 12.81 -7.37 18.95
C ILE A 237 11.51 -6.72 19.41
N LEU A 238 10.42 -6.98 18.69
CA LEU A 238 9.06 -6.60 19.03
C LEU A 238 8.33 -7.81 19.65
N GLY A 239 8.26 -7.86 20.98
CA GLY A 239 7.70 -9.01 21.71
C GLY A 239 6.18 -9.18 21.62
N ASN A 240 5.44 -8.08 21.52
CA ASN A 240 3.96 -8.06 21.64
C ASN A 240 3.24 -8.07 20.28
N VAL A 241 3.90 -8.55 19.22
CA VAL A 241 3.32 -8.62 17.88
C VAL A 241 3.00 -10.08 17.57
N SER A 242 1.73 -10.37 17.27
CA SER A 242 1.31 -11.69 16.81
C SER A 242 1.98 -12.02 15.47
N LEU A 243 2.48 -13.26 15.34
CA LEU A 243 3.08 -13.75 14.10
C LEU A 243 2.05 -14.39 13.16
N ALA A 244 0.77 -14.46 13.59
CA ALA A 244 -0.35 -15.05 12.83
C ALA A 244 -0.05 -16.45 12.24
N ASP A 245 0.79 -17.24 12.93
CA ASP A 245 1.27 -18.56 12.48
C ASP A 245 1.95 -18.53 11.09
N ILE A 246 2.60 -17.41 10.75
CA ILE A 246 3.38 -17.23 9.53
C ILE A 246 4.86 -17.46 9.82
N ASP A 247 5.48 -18.39 9.09
CA ASP A 247 6.90 -18.71 9.20
C ASP A 247 7.82 -17.52 8.78
N TYR A 248 9.08 -17.57 9.21
CA TYR A 248 10.06 -16.52 8.90
C TYR A 248 10.48 -16.57 7.43
N ASP A 249 10.16 -15.52 6.67
CA ASP A 249 10.47 -15.42 5.25
C ASP A 249 11.65 -14.45 4.99
N PHE A 250 12.77 -14.97 4.50
CA PHE A 250 13.94 -14.15 4.15
C PHE A 250 13.68 -13.24 2.95
N SER A 251 12.74 -13.59 2.08
CA SER A 251 12.36 -12.85 0.87
C SER A 251 11.22 -11.85 1.13
N SER A 252 10.71 -11.77 2.36
CA SER A 252 9.76 -10.74 2.77
C SER A 252 10.25 -9.35 2.35
N ILE A 253 9.35 -8.53 1.82
CA ILE A 253 9.65 -7.14 1.45
C ILE A 253 10.06 -6.31 2.67
N ALA A 254 9.64 -6.73 3.86
CA ALA A 254 9.99 -6.13 5.14
C ALA A 254 11.31 -6.66 5.72
N HIS A 255 11.96 -7.64 5.11
CA HIS A 255 13.29 -8.07 5.52
C HIS A 255 14.31 -6.99 5.10
N PHE A 256 15.19 -6.60 6.01
CA PHE A 256 16.30 -5.68 5.68
C PHE A 256 17.33 -6.42 4.81
N PRO A 257 18.09 -5.74 3.93
CA PRO A 257 19.33 -6.30 3.43
C PRO A 257 20.32 -6.47 4.59
N ASP A 258 21.29 -7.38 4.44
CA ASP A 258 22.30 -7.66 5.46
C ASP A 258 23.26 -6.49 5.69
N THR A 259 23.25 -5.47 4.83
CA THR A 259 24.07 -4.25 4.94
C THR A 259 23.30 -3.04 5.46
N TYR A 260 21.99 -3.16 5.76
CA TYR A 260 21.19 -2.01 6.19
C TYR A 260 21.76 -1.39 7.48
N ARG A 261 22.05 -0.09 7.49
CA ARG A 261 22.65 0.63 8.64
C ARG A 261 23.99 0.05 9.14
N ALA A 262 24.68 -0.72 8.30
CA ALA A 262 25.99 -1.26 8.65
C ALA A 262 27.04 -0.15 8.76
N LEU A 263 28.04 -0.37 9.62
CA LEU A 263 29.28 0.39 9.62
C LEU A 263 30.10 -0.01 8.39
N LYS A 264 30.32 0.93 7.46
CA LYS A 264 31.10 0.70 6.23
C LYS A 264 30.55 -0.51 5.44
N ASN A 265 31.41 -1.39 4.93
CA ASN A 265 31.06 -2.55 4.11
C ASN A 265 30.80 -3.83 4.94
N LYS A 266 30.34 -3.69 6.19
CA LYS A 266 30.06 -4.83 7.06
C LYS A 266 28.66 -5.40 6.85
N ARG A 267 28.41 -6.58 7.42
CA ARG A 267 27.07 -7.14 7.58
C ARG A 267 26.53 -6.81 8.97
N THR A 268 25.22 -6.66 9.08
CA THR A 268 24.49 -6.43 10.33
C THR A 268 23.90 -7.71 10.90
N TYR A 269 23.86 -8.79 10.12
CA TYR A 269 23.49 -10.12 10.60
C TYR A 269 24.03 -11.23 9.68
N PHE A 270 24.08 -12.46 10.21
CA PHE A 270 24.25 -13.69 9.42
C PHE A 270 22.98 -14.54 9.47
N ARG A 271 22.72 -15.31 8.42
CA ARG A 271 21.63 -16.30 8.36
C ARG A 271 22.14 -17.63 8.92
N LYS A 272 21.43 -18.23 9.88
CA LYS A 272 21.89 -19.45 10.56
C LYS A 272 21.83 -20.70 9.69
N GLN A 273 20.79 -20.84 8.87
CA GLN A 273 20.52 -22.06 8.07
C GLN A 273 20.87 -21.91 6.57
N LEU A 274 21.23 -20.70 6.13
CA LEU A 274 21.54 -20.38 4.73
C LEU A 274 22.78 -19.47 4.64
N ASN A 275 23.90 -19.89 5.23
CA ASN A 275 25.12 -19.05 5.29
C ASN A 275 25.99 -19.09 4.01
N ASP A 276 25.39 -19.45 2.88
CA ASP A 276 26.07 -19.44 1.59
C ASP A 276 26.14 -18.01 1.04
N SER A 277 27.36 -17.51 0.79
CA SER A 277 27.59 -16.15 0.28
C SER A 277 27.08 -15.91 -1.14
N GLN A 278 26.86 -16.98 -1.92
CA GLN A 278 26.28 -16.88 -3.27
C GLN A 278 24.77 -16.60 -3.20
N VAL A 279 24.11 -16.95 -2.08
CA VAL A 279 22.67 -16.79 -1.88
C VAL A 279 22.34 -15.35 -1.47
N LYS A 280 21.60 -14.65 -2.32
CA LYS A 280 21.23 -13.24 -2.14
C LYS A 280 19.71 -13.09 -2.07
N VAL A 281 19.07 -13.31 -0.92
CA VAL A 281 17.58 -13.37 -0.82
C VAL A 281 16.95 -12.25 0.02
N THR A 282 17.74 -11.49 0.76
CA THR A 282 17.22 -10.49 1.72
C THR A 282 17.26 -9.07 1.17
N GLY A 283 16.31 -8.22 1.58
CA GLY A 283 16.31 -6.80 1.24
C GLY A 283 15.69 -6.46 -0.12
N GLN A 284 14.87 -7.36 -0.67
CA GLN A 284 14.24 -7.15 -1.97
C GLN A 284 13.18 -6.03 -1.91
N GLU A 285 13.10 -5.26 -2.98
CA GLU A 285 12.12 -4.19 -3.20
C GLU A 285 11.42 -4.37 -4.55
N ILE A 286 11.19 -5.63 -4.94
CA ILE A 286 10.51 -6.03 -6.18
C ILE A 286 9.00 -6.05 -5.95
N GLY A 287 8.54 -6.66 -4.87
CA GLY A 287 7.13 -6.79 -4.54
C GLY A 287 6.91 -7.57 -3.24
N PRO A 288 5.67 -7.65 -2.72
CA PRO A 288 5.39 -8.37 -1.49
C PRO A 288 5.54 -9.88 -1.68
N ALA A 289 6.17 -10.56 -0.72
CA ALA A 289 6.10 -12.01 -0.65
C ALA A 289 4.67 -12.43 -0.26
N PHE A 290 4.30 -13.68 -0.55
CA PHE A 290 2.97 -14.18 -0.21
C PHE A 290 2.71 -14.14 1.31
N THR A 291 3.74 -14.37 2.13
CA THR A 291 3.71 -14.22 3.59
C THR A 291 3.41 -12.80 4.04
N ASP A 292 3.93 -11.77 3.35
CA ASP A 292 3.64 -10.37 3.65
C ASP A 292 2.16 -10.03 3.42
N LEU A 293 1.59 -10.55 2.33
CA LEU A 293 0.17 -10.38 2.01
C LEU A 293 -0.71 -11.14 3.01
N LYS A 294 -0.37 -12.41 3.30
CA LYS A 294 -1.07 -13.25 4.28
C LYS A 294 -1.09 -12.58 5.67
N TRP A 295 0.00 -11.92 6.06
CA TRP A 295 0.06 -11.15 7.31
C TRP A 295 -0.97 -10.02 7.35
N LEU A 296 -1.03 -9.19 6.29
CA LEU A 296 -2.01 -8.11 6.22
C LEU A 296 -3.44 -8.62 6.04
N TYR A 297 -3.64 -9.77 5.39
CA TYR A 297 -4.93 -10.46 5.33
C TYR A 297 -5.43 -10.81 6.73
N PHE A 298 -4.59 -11.39 7.59
CA PHE A 298 -4.98 -11.69 8.97
C PHE A 298 -5.24 -10.43 9.79
N ALA A 299 -4.46 -9.37 9.57
CA ALA A 299 -4.62 -8.10 10.28
C ALA A 299 -5.93 -7.38 9.90
N HIS A 300 -6.31 -7.39 8.61
CA HIS A 300 -7.36 -6.49 8.09
C HIS A 300 -8.57 -7.18 7.47
N CYS A 301 -8.45 -8.44 7.01
CA CYS A 301 -9.45 -9.05 6.13
C CYS A 301 -10.14 -10.32 6.67
N LYS A 302 -9.43 -11.26 7.33
CA LYS A 302 -9.91 -12.64 7.64
C LYS A 302 -11.31 -12.75 8.25
N ASN A 303 -11.70 -11.81 9.11
CA ASN A 303 -12.97 -11.86 9.85
C ASN A 303 -13.98 -10.80 9.39
N LYS A 304 -13.81 -10.27 8.18
CA LYS A 304 -14.64 -9.16 7.67
C LYS A 304 -15.65 -9.59 6.60
N PHE A 305 -15.47 -10.77 6.04
CA PHE A 305 -16.37 -11.38 5.07
C PHE A 305 -16.43 -12.89 5.33
N TYR A 306 -17.49 -13.53 4.86
CA TYR A 306 -17.65 -14.97 4.95
C TYR A 306 -17.09 -15.63 3.69
N SER A 307 -16.37 -16.74 3.83
CA SER A 307 -15.93 -17.58 2.73
C SER A 307 -16.06 -19.04 3.12
N SER A 308 -16.61 -19.87 2.23
CA SER A 308 -16.77 -21.32 2.46
C SER A 308 -15.70 -22.15 1.76
N VAL A 309 -14.80 -21.52 0.99
CA VAL A 309 -13.73 -22.21 0.29
C VAL A 309 -12.69 -22.73 1.27
N LYS A 310 -12.30 -23.98 1.10
CA LYS A 310 -11.14 -24.55 1.78
C LYS A 310 -9.89 -24.29 0.95
N CYS A 311 -8.94 -23.57 1.52
CA CYS A 311 -7.66 -23.28 0.88
C CYS A 311 -6.59 -24.29 1.32
N PHE A 312 -5.81 -24.79 0.38
CA PHE A 312 -4.70 -25.72 0.61
C PHE A 312 -3.34 -25.04 0.43
N ASN A 313 -2.28 -25.73 0.81
CA ASN A 313 -0.89 -25.25 0.71
C ASN A 313 -0.72 -23.86 1.35
N ASP A 314 -1.35 -23.67 2.51
CA ASP A 314 -1.24 -22.47 3.34
C ASP A 314 -1.72 -21.16 2.68
N ALA A 315 -2.55 -21.29 1.65
CA ALA A 315 -3.30 -20.22 1.00
C ALA A 315 -4.37 -19.58 1.92
N TYR A 316 -4.91 -18.43 1.52
CA TYR A 316 -6.00 -17.74 2.22
C TYR A 316 -7.15 -17.38 1.26
N PRO A 317 -8.41 -17.27 1.74
CA PRO A 317 -9.54 -16.89 0.89
C PRO A 317 -9.39 -15.50 0.27
N LYS A 318 -9.76 -15.35 -1.01
CA LYS A 318 -9.83 -14.04 -1.67
C LYS A 318 -10.84 -13.13 -0.96
N SER A 319 -10.50 -11.84 -0.89
CA SER A 319 -11.32 -10.84 -0.18
C SER A 319 -12.35 -10.12 -1.06
N ASP A 320 -12.48 -10.53 -2.31
CA ASP A 320 -13.42 -9.96 -3.29
C ASP A 320 -14.82 -10.62 -3.25
N GLY A 321 -15.03 -11.56 -2.32
CA GLY A 321 -16.27 -12.33 -2.22
C GLY A 321 -16.35 -13.50 -3.21
N SER A 322 -15.32 -13.70 -4.04
CA SER A 322 -15.17 -14.94 -4.78
C SER A 322 -14.93 -16.09 -3.80
N ASN A 323 -15.59 -17.21 -4.00
CA ASN A 323 -15.38 -18.40 -3.18
C ASN A 323 -14.12 -19.15 -3.65
N GLU A 324 -13.01 -18.43 -3.77
CA GLU A 324 -11.71 -18.88 -4.28
C GLU A 324 -10.60 -18.46 -3.32
N CYS A 325 -9.43 -19.08 -3.48
CA CYS A 325 -8.25 -18.81 -2.67
C CYS A 325 -7.24 -17.92 -3.42
N GLU A 326 -6.54 -17.08 -2.66
CA GLU A 326 -5.26 -16.51 -3.08
C GLU A 326 -4.16 -17.54 -2.88
N CYS A 327 -3.48 -17.90 -3.97
CA CYS A 327 -2.50 -18.98 -3.93
C CYS A 327 -1.07 -18.46 -3.71
N PRO A 328 -0.26 -19.20 -2.92
CA PRO A 328 1.17 -18.99 -2.89
C PRO A 328 1.79 -19.39 -4.22
N THR A 329 2.91 -18.76 -4.54
CA THR A 329 3.71 -19.05 -5.75
C THR A 329 3.98 -20.54 -5.88
N GLY A 330 3.77 -21.07 -7.08
CA GLY A 330 3.84 -22.50 -7.39
C GLY A 330 2.52 -23.26 -7.28
N TYR A 331 1.47 -22.65 -6.74
CA TYR A 331 0.15 -23.24 -6.65
C TYR A 331 -0.92 -22.38 -7.34
N THR A 332 -1.97 -23.02 -7.87
CA THR A 332 -3.06 -22.36 -8.59
C THR A 332 -4.38 -23.09 -8.42
N GLY A 333 -5.43 -22.61 -9.08
CA GLY A 333 -6.78 -23.15 -9.01
C GLY A 333 -7.58 -22.59 -7.85
N LYS A 334 -8.88 -22.91 -7.83
CA LYS A 334 -9.86 -22.36 -6.87
C LYS A 334 -9.47 -22.58 -5.41
N THR A 335 -8.82 -23.70 -5.11
CA THR A 335 -8.45 -24.14 -3.75
C THR A 335 -6.93 -24.16 -3.52
N CYS A 336 -6.13 -23.74 -4.51
CA CYS A 336 -4.67 -23.79 -4.49
C CYS A 336 -4.05 -25.19 -4.39
N GLU A 337 -4.76 -26.23 -4.85
CA GLU A 337 -4.26 -27.60 -4.91
C GLU A 337 -3.49 -27.89 -6.19
N ASP A 338 -3.69 -27.12 -7.25
CA ASP A 338 -3.04 -27.37 -8.53
C ASP A 338 -1.65 -26.75 -8.56
N LEU A 339 -0.73 -27.32 -9.35
CA LEU A 339 0.58 -26.71 -9.59
C LEU A 339 0.49 -25.64 -10.67
N GLU A 340 1.21 -24.52 -10.48
CA GLU A 340 1.41 -23.51 -11.51
C GLU A 340 2.18 -24.07 -12.71
N PHE A 341 1.99 -23.44 -13.88
CA PHE A 341 2.61 -23.83 -15.16
C PHE A 341 2.23 -25.25 -15.62
N LYS A 342 0.93 -25.55 -15.75
CA LYS A 342 0.35 -26.87 -16.14
C LYS A 342 0.72 -27.36 -17.56
N ASN A 343 1.91 -27.05 -18.07
CA ASN A 343 2.42 -27.56 -19.33
C ASN A 343 2.91 -28.99 -19.08
N SER A 344 2.40 -29.96 -19.86
CA SER A 344 2.63 -31.40 -19.63
C SER A 344 4.10 -31.82 -19.65
N SER A 345 4.99 -31.01 -20.22
CA SER A 345 6.42 -31.32 -20.29
C SER A 345 7.18 -31.12 -18.97
N CYS A 346 6.67 -30.31 -18.02
CA CYS A 346 7.48 -30.05 -16.81
C CYS A 346 6.76 -29.80 -15.49
N SER A 347 5.43 -29.70 -15.45
CA SER A 347 4.71 -29.70 -14.17
C SER A 347 4.33 -31.11 -13.73
N LYS A 348 4.89 -31.56 -12.60
CA LYS A 348 4.73 -32.94 -12.13
C LYS A 348 4.83 -33.06 -10.61
N ARG A 349 4.12 -34.06 -10.08
CA ARG A 349 4.28 -34.56 -8.71
C ARG A 349 5.13 -35.82 -8.75
N ILE A 350 6.19 -35.85 -7.96
CA ILE A 350 7.11 -36.98 -7.86
C ILE A 350 7.02 -37.57 -6.46
N ASN A 351 6.53 -38.80 -6.38
CA ASN A 351 6.61 -39.60 -5.15
C ASN A 351 8.01 -40.21 -5.04
N ILE A 352 8.72 -39.89 -3.97
CA ILE A 352 10.07 -40.39 -3.69
C ILE A 352 9.95 -41.71 -2.94
N THR A 353 10.77 -42.69 -3.32
CA THR A 353 10.91 -43.97 -2.62
C THR A 353 11.76 -43.82 -1.36
N GLU A 354 11.63 -44.72 -0.37
CA GLU A 354 12.49 -44.78 0.83
C GLU A 354 13.91 -45.26 0.51
N SER A 355 14.58 -44.65 -0.45
CA SER A 355 15.96 -44.95 -0.80
C SER A 355 16.80 -43.68 -0.76
N ARG A 356 18.05 -43.82 -0.31
CA ARG A 356 19.06 -42.74 -0.40
C ARG A 356 19.68 -42.63 -1.79
N ILE A 357 19.03 -43.19 -2.80
CA ILE A 357 19.48 -43.12 -4.18
C ILE A 357 19.20 -41.71 -4.69
N LYS A 358 20.27 -40.99 -5.01
CA LYS A 358 20.20 -39.64 -5.58
C LYS A 358 19.51 -39.71 -6.94
N LYS A 359 18.44 -38.93 -7.10
CA LYS A 359 17.74 -38.76 -8.38
C LYS A 359 18.02 -37.36 -8.92
N GLN A 360 18.25 -37.28 -10.23
CA GLN A 360 18.49 -36.00 -10.90
C GLN A 360 17.18 -35.29 -11.22
N LEU A 361 17.20 -33.97 -11.13
CA LEU A 361 16.15 -33.08 -11.60
C LEU A 361 16.82 -31.90 -12.31
N ASN A 362 16.86 -31.96 -13.63
CA ASN A 362 17.57 -31.00 -14.46
C ASN A 362 16.57 -30.16 -15.27
N PHE A 363 16.82 -28.86 -15.28
CA PHE A 363 16.10 -27.88 -16.07
C PHE A 363 17.07 -27.16 -16.99
N SER A 364 16.63 -26.87 -18.21
CA SER A 364 17.42 -26.18 -19.22
C SER A 364 16.52 -25.32 -20.09
N GLU A 365 17.13 -24.33 -20.74
CA GLU A 365 16.51 -23.44 -21.71
C GLU A 365 15.40 -22.57 -21.11
N ILE A 366 14.63 -21.94 -22.00
CA ILE A 366 13.48 -21.10 -21.67
C ILE A 366 12.32 -22.00 -21.26
N ALA A 367 12.04 -22.06 -19.96
CA ALA A 367 10.96 -22.88 -19.43
C ALA A 367 10.47 -22.33 -18.07
N ASN A 368 9.19 -22.57 -17.80
CA ASN A 368 8.57 -22.32 -16.51
C ASN A 368 8.02 -23.63 -15.98
N CYS A 369 8.60 -24.16 -14.92
CA CYS A 369 8.36 -25.53 -14.48
C CYS A 369 8.13 -25.59 -12.98
N THR A 370 7.16 -26.39 -12.55
CA THR A 370 6.84 -26.60 -11.14
C THR A 370 6.86 -28.09 -10.81
N VAL A 371 7.76 -28.51 -9.93
CA VAL A 371 7.89 -29.89 -9.51
C VAL A 371 7.63 -29.99 -8.01
N GLU A 372 6.62 -30.75 -7.63
CA GLU A 372 6.35 -31.08 -6.24
C GLU A 372 6.97 -32.45 -5.92
N LEU A 373 7.89 -32.46 -4.97
CA LEU A 373 8.50 -33.67 -4.43
C LEU A 373 7.75 -34.09 -3.17
N ILE A 374 7.35 -35.36 -3.09
CA ILE A 374 6.62 -35.93 -1.96
C ILE A 374 7.36 -37.17 -1.48
N ALA A 375 7.97 -37.07 -0.31
CA ALA A 375 8.56 -38.21 0.40
C ALA A 375 7.50 -38.91 1.29
N PRO A 376 7.81 -40.13 1.75
CA PRO A 376 7.01 -40.82 2.74
C PRO A 376 6.84 -39.99 4.01
N LYS A 377 5.76 -40.23 4.75
CA LYS A 377 5.45 -39.46 5.97
C LYS A 377 6.64 -39.49 6.94
N GLU A 378 6.82 -38.40 7.68
CA GLU A 378 7.87 -38.21 8.68
C GLU A 378 9.31 -38.14 8.12
N LYS A 379 9.51 -38.34 6.81
CA LYS A 379 10.79 -38.12 6.13
C LYS A 379 10.99 -36.66 5.74
N GLN A 380 12.25 -36.29 5.58
CA GLN A 380 12.66 -35.06 4.94
C GLN A 380 13.15 -35.36 3.52
N ILE A 381 13.34 -34.33 2.71
CA ILE A 381 13.93 -34.42 1.38
C ILE A 381 15.22 -33.62 1.44
N ARG A 382 16.35 -34.27 1.14
CA ARG A 382 17.57 -33.52 0.86
C ARG A 382 17.53 -33.07 -0.59
N ILE A 383 17.65 -31.77 -0.82
CA ILE A 383 17.72 -31.17 -2.15
C ILE A 383 19.09 -30.51 -2.29
N SER A 384 19.85 -30.95 -3.28
CA SER A 384 21.18 -30.41 -3.61
C SER A 384 21.08 -29.71 -4.96
N VAL A 385 21.43 -28.43 -5.00
CA VAL A 385 21.62 -27.66 -6.22
C VAL A 385 23.08 -27.82 -6.63
N LEU A 386 23.31 -28.56 -7.71
CA LEU A 386 24.64 -28.83 -8.23
C LEU A 386 25.19 -27.57 -8.89
N GLU A 387 24.41 -27.01 -9.82
CA GLU A 387 24.77 -25.81 -10.57
C GLU A 387 23.53 -25.07 -11.06
N THR A 388 23.58 -23.74 -11.06
CA THR A 388 22.63 -22.90 -11.81
C THR A 388 23.38 -21.94 -12.69
N ASN A 389 22.80 -21.57 -13.82
CA ASN A 389 23.25 -20.46 -14.65
C ASN A 389 22.05 -19.69 -15.17
N CYS A 390 21.84 -18.51 -14.62
CA CYS A 390 20.77 -17.59 -15.00
C CYS A 390 21.26 -16.15 -14.88
N THR A 391 20.40 -15.18 -15.21
CA THR A 391 20.69 -13.77 -14.96
C THR A 391 20.94 -13.52 -13.47
N SER A 392 22.08 -12.90 -13.14
CA SER A 392 22.42 -12.54 -11.76
C SER A 392 21.63 -11.31 -11.31
N LYS A 393 21.08 -11.38 -10.10
CA LYS A 393 20.43 -10.26 -9.42
C LYS A 393 20.87 -10.20 -7.96
N ASN A 394 20.70 -9.03 -7.34
CA ASN A 394 20.91 -8.85 -5.92
C ASN A 394 19.83 -7.92 -5.36
N PRO A 395 18.87 -8.44 -4.60
CA PRO A 395 18.62 -9.86 -4.30
C PRO A 395 17.97 -10.63 -5.47
N CYS A 396 18.07 -11.96 -5.43
CA CYS A 396 17.24 -12.90 -6.17
C CYS A 396 15.85 -12.99 -5.52
N PHE A 397 14.81 -13.07 -6.35
CA PHE A 397 13.44 -13.24 -5.89
C PHE A 397 12.71 -14.29 -6.73
N GLU A 398 11.40 -14.42 -6.53
CA GLU A 398 10.56 -15.37 -7.25
C GLU A 398 10.70 -15.17 -8.78
N HIS A 399 10.66 -16.28 -9.52
CA HIS A 399 10.83 -16.31 -10.98
C HIS A 399 12.16 -15.77 -11.52
N ASP A 400 13.24 -15.71 -10.72
CA ASP A 400 14.56 -15.25 -11.20
C ASP A 400 15.53 -16.35 -11.65
N CYS A 401 15.28 -17.61 -11.30
CA CYS A 401 15.88 -18.79 -11.94
C CYS A 401 15.33 -20.06 -11.31
N LEU A 402 15.57 -20.24 -10.01
CA LEU A 402 15.23 -21.44 -9.26
C LEU A 402 14.69 -21.03 -7.89
N GLN A 403 13.52 -21.53 -7.53
CA GLN A 403 12.90 -21.36 -6.23
C GLN A 403 12.65 -22.74 -5.61
N ILE A 404 13.07 -22.92 -4.36
CA ILE A 404 12.86 -24.16 -3.61
C ILE A 404 12.08 -23.81 -2.35
N LYS A 405 10.81 -24.21 -2.28
CA LYS A 405 10.03 -24.18 -1.03
C LYS A 405 10.32 -25.45 -0.24
N TYR A 406 10.86 -25.26 0.96
CA TYR A 406 11.32 -26.34 1.82
C TYR A 406 10.71 -26.31 3.22
N PHE A 407 9.94 -25.27 3.54
CA PHE A 407 9.19 -25.18 4.80
C PHE A 407 7.95 -26.09 4.78
N ARG A 408 7.37 -26.33 5.96
CA ARG A 408 6.04 -26.93 6.05
C ARG A 408 4.96 -25.95 5.62
N ASP A 409 5.11 -24.67 5.98
CA ASP A 409 4.28 -23.58 5.49
C ASP A 409 4.64 -23.23 4.04
N MET A 410 3.81 -23.67 3.10
CA MET A 410 3.96 -23.42 1.67
C MET A 410 3.65 -21.97 1.28
N ALA A 411 3.17 -21.14 2.22
CA ALA A 411 3.06 -19.70 2.04
C ALA A 411 4.42 -19.02 1.88
N THR A 412 5.46 -19.56 2.52
CA THR A 412 6.83 -19.01 2.46
C THR A 412 7.37 -18.99 1.04
N THR A 413 8.15 -17.97 0.69
CA THR A 413 8.85 -17.91 -0.60
C THR A 413 9.89 -19.03 -0.72
N GLY A 414 10.56 -19.40 0.37
CA GLY A 414 11.62 -20.41 0.36
C GLY A 414 12.96 -19.85 -0.13
N LEU A 415 13.78 -20.70 -0.76
CA LEU A 415 15.10 -20.32 -1.26
C LEU A 415 15.02 -19.93 -2.74
N CYS A 416 15.18 -18.63 -3.04
CA CYS A 416 15.34 -18.13 -4.40
C CYS A 416 16.82 -18.03 -4.78
N LEU A 417 17.21 -18.68 -5.87
CA LEU A 417 18.54 -18.67 -6.44
C LEU A 417 18.50 -18.05 -7.84
N CYS A 418 19.53 -17.31 -8.18
CA CYS A 418 19.73 -16.69 -9.50
C CYS A 418 21.24 -16.49 -9.74
N GLY A 419 21.63 -16.21 -10.98
CA GLY A 419 23.04 -16.15 -11.32
C GLY A 419 23.71 -17.53 -11.38
N GLN A 420 25.01 -17.54 -11.07
CA GLN A 420 25.83 -18.74 -11.00
C GLN A 420 25.97 -19.22 -9.56
N ILE A 421 25.31 -20.32 -9.22
CA ILE A 421 25.38 -20.98 -7.92
C ILE A 421 26.03 -22.35 -8.12
N LYS A 422 26.92 -22.76 -7.20
CA LYS A 422 27.55 -24.09 -7.24
C LYS A 422 27.46 -24.77 -5.89
N SER A 423 27.05 -26.04 -5.88
CA SER A 423 27.12 -26.91 -4.70
C SER A 423 26.48 -26.33 -3.44
N THR A 424 25.20 -26.03 -3.50
CA THR A 424 24.42 -25.64 -2.31
C THR A 424 23.37 -26.71 -2.01
N SER A 425 23.01 -26.91 -0.74
CA SER A 425 22.01 -27.94 -0.40
C SER A 425 21.23 -27.57 0.84
N LEU A 426 20.01 -28.11 0.93
CA LEU A 426 19.12 -27.92 2.06
C LEU A 426 18.31 -29.19 2.36
N TYR A 427 17.62 -29.16 3.49
CA TYR A 427 16.66 -30.16 3.89
C TYR A 427 15.29 -29.51 4.00
N THR A 428 14.26 -30.21 3.53
CA THR A 428 12.88 -29.81 3.78
C THR A 428 12.51 -30.05 5.24
N HIS A 429 11.68 -29.18 5.83
CA HIS A 429 11.21 -29.29 7.20
C HIS A 429 10.17 -30.43 7.38
N GLY A 430 9.63 -30.96 6.28
CA GLY A 430 8.72 -32.08 6.25
C GLY A 430 8.91 -32.92 4.99
N ASN A 431 7.92 -33.74 4.68
CA ASN A 431 7.99 -34.70 3.57
C ASN A 431 7.62 -34.11 2.21
N LYS A 432 7.51 -32.79 2.09
CA LYS A 432 7.20 -32.09 0.85
C LYS A 432 8.23 -31.03 0.55
N GLY A 433 8.52 -30.85 -0.73
CA GLY A 433 9.26 -29.71 -1.27
C GLY A 433 8.71 -29.32 -2.63
N LEU A 434 8.69 -28.02 -2.92
CA LEU A 434 8.26 -27.50 -4.21
C LEU A 434 9.44 -26.83 -4.90
N ILE A 435 9.69 -27.19 -6.15
CA ILE A 435 10.79 -26.66 -6.94
C ILE A 435 10.20 -25.96 -8.16
N GLN A 436 10.48 -24.67 -8.29
CA GLN A 436 10.10 -23.90 -9.48
C GLN A 436 11.35 -23.45 -10.23
N TYR A 437 11.36 -23.69 -11.54
CA TYR A 437 12.38 -23.18 -12.46
C TYR A 437 11.75 -22.15 -13.42
N THR A 438 12.44 -21.04 -13.65
CA THR A 438 12.06 -19.98 -14.58
C THR A 438 13.27 -19.55 -15.40
N GLY A 439 13.53 -20.28 -16.48
CA GLY A 439 14.52 -19.92 -17.49
C GLY A 439 13.97 -18.86 -18.46
N LYS A 440 14.67 -17.73 -18.61
CA LYS A 440 14.23 -16.59 -19.44
C LYS A 440 15.02 -16.43 -20.73
N GLN A 441 16.17 -17.09 -20.85
CA GLN A 441 17.06 -16.99 -22.01
C GLN A 441 17.58 -18.37 -22.39
N LYS A 442 17.97 -18.51 -23.66
CA LYS A 442 18.67 -19.70 -24.13
C LYS A 442 19.94 -19.91 -23.32
N GLY A 443 20.23 -21.15 -22.91
CA GLY A 443 21.39 -21.47 -22.06
C GLY A 443 21.21 -21.16 -20.57
N HIS A 444 20.03 -20.71 -20.12
CA HIS A 444 19.68 -20.80 -18.71
C HIS A 444 19.53 -22.28 -18.30
N TYR A 445 19.97 -22.64 -17.10
CA TYR A 445 19.78 -23.99 -16.56
C TYR A 445 19.86 -24.04 -15.04
N ALA A 446 19.32 -25.12 -14.48
CA ALA A 446 19.46 -25.49 -13.08
C ALA A 446 19.52 -27.02 -12.95
N TYR A 447 20.58 -27.54 -12.33
CA TYR A 447 20.80 -28.96 -12.12
C TYR A 447 20.71 -29.28 -10.63
N LEU A 448 19.84 -30.22 -10.29
CA LEU A 448 19.57 -30.61 -8.92
C LEU A 448 19.64 -32.13 -8.74
N GLU A 449 19.92 -32.52 -7.51
CA GLU A 449 19.74 -33.88 -7.02
C GLU A 449 18.82 -33.88 -5.81
N TYR A 450 18.01 -34.92 -5.66
CA TYR A 450 17.17 -35.11 -4.49
C TYR A 450 17.09 -36.57 -4.07
N TYR A 451 16.85 -36.79 -2.78
CA TYR A 451 16.53 -38.11 -2.21
C TYR A 451 15.81 -37.97 -0.86
N ALA A 452 15.11 -39.03 -0.43
CA ALA A 452 14.46 -39.07 0.87
C ALA A 452 15.51 -39.21 1.98
N TYR A 453 15.47 -38.32 2.96
CA TYR A 453 16.34 -38.32 4.13
C TYR A 453 15.56 -38.79 5.37
N PRO A 454 16.18 -39.61 6.25
CA PRO A 454 15.52 -40.20 7.41
C PRO A 454 14.76 -39.24 8.30
#